data_AF-A0A2L0I9X7-F1
#
_entry.id   AF-A0A2L0I9X7-F1
#
_cell.length_a   1.000
_cell.length_b   1.000
_cell.length_c   1.000
_cell.angle_alpha   90.00
_cell.angle_beta   90.00
_cell.angle_gamma   90.00
#
_symmetry.space_group_name_H-M   'P 1'
#
loop_
_entity.id
_entity.type
_entity.pdbx_description
1 polymer ?
#
loop_
_entity_poly.entity_id
_entity_poly.type
_entity_poly.pdbx_seq_one_letter_code
_entity_poly.pdbx_strand_id
1 'polypeptide(L)'
;MALEMYKEAYELNKRQLEKIPSQSNLFKHCELMQILEYPKNDLQNCQRRIAESIKEELNKISKDDQAYAYAEWDYLLAMYKSGHNEYKGKMEKFIKSTTDETMKFQFQSSYEMAIERNN
;
A
#
# COMPACT_ATOMS: atom_id res chain seq x y z
N MET A 1 -21.30 15.57 6.07
CA MET A 1 -20.10 16.06 6.78
C MET A 1 -18.86 15.20 6.56
N ALA A 2 -18.68 14.01 7.17
CA ALA A 2 -17.42 13.26 7.02
C ALA A 2 -17.07 12.86 5.57
N LEU A 3 -18.04 12.33 4.81
CA LEU A 3 -17.87 11.99 3.39
C LEU A 3 -17.53 13.21 2.51
N GLU A 4 -18.04 14.40 2.83
CA GLU A 4 -17.73 15.63 2.10
C GLU A 4 -16.27 16.06 2.33
N MET A 5 -15.80 15.95 3.57
CA MET A 5 -14.39 16.22 3.91
C MET A 5 -13.43 15.26 3.20
N TYR A 6 -13.78 13.97 3.04
CA TYR A 6 -12.95 13.02 2.28
C TYR A 6 -12.91 13.34 0.78
N LYS A 7 -14.02 13.81 0.19
CA LYS A 7 -14.03 14.26 -1.20
C LYS A 7 -13.15 15.49 -1.40
N GLU A 8 -13.23 16.47 -0.51
CA GLU A 8 -12.36 17.64 -0.54
C GLU A 8 -10.89 17.26 -0.39
N ALA A 9 -10.57 16.38 0.57
CA ALA A 9 -9.22 15.85 0.76
C ALA A 9 -8.72 15.13 -0.50
N TYR A 10 -9.57 14.35 -1.16
CA TYR A 10 -9.23 13.68 -2.41
C TYR A 10 -8.89 14.67 -3.53
N GLU A 11 -9.72 15.68 -3.75
CA GLU A 11 -9.47 16.70 -4.79
C GLU A 11 -8.21 17.53 -4.49
N LEU A 12 -7.96 17.87 -3.23
CA LEU A 12 -6.75 18.57 -2.81
C LEU A 12 -5.51 17.71 -3.03
N ASN A 13 -5.54 16.45 -2.59
CA ASN A 13 -4.43 15.52 -2.77
C ASN A 13 -4.16 15.22 -4.26
N LYS A 14 -5.21 15.10 -5.09
CA LYS A 14 -5.07 14.94 -6.54
C LYS A 14 -4.27 16.10 -7.16
N ARG A 15 -4.62 17.34 -6.82
CA ARG A 15 -3.89 18.54 -7.28
C ARG A 15 -2.45 18.58 -6.77
N GLN A 16 -2.21 18.12 -5.53
CA GLN A 16 -0.86 18.02 -4.98
C GLN A 16 -0.02 16.97 -5.72
N LEU A 17 -0.60 15.81 -6.04
CA LEU A 17 0.08 14.74 -6.75
C LEU A 17 0.47 15.15 -8.18
N GLU A 18 -0.36 15.95 -8.85
CA GLU A 18 -0.06 16.52 -10.17
C GLU A 18 1.09 17.53 -10.14
N LYS A 19 1.15 18.37 -9.09
CA LYS A 19 2.18 19.42 -8.96
C LYS A 19 3.50 18.91 -8.37
N ILE A 20 3.40 18.03 -7.39
CA ILE A 20 4.52 17.48 -6.62
C ILE A 20 4.29 15.96 -6.53
N PRO A 21 4.69 15.21 -7.57
CA PRO A 21 4.62 13.77 -7.55
C PRO A 21 5.49 13.23 -6.41
N SER A 22 4.87 12.60 -5.43
CA SER A 22 5.57 11.94 -4.34
C SER A 22 4.83 10.66 -3.97
N GLN A 23 5.59 9.69 -3.49
CA GLN A 23 5.04 8.41 -3.04
C GLN A 23 4.03 8.62 -1.90
N SER A 24 4.32 9.51 -0.94
CA SER A 24 3.39 9.87 0.14
C SER A 24 2.06 10.44 -0.39
N ASN A 25 2.11 11.35 -1.36
CA ASN A 25 0.91 11.88 -2.00
C ASN A 25 0.13 10.78 -2.72
N LEU A 26 0.81 9.84 -3.38
CA LEU A 26 0.19 8.70 -4.06
C LEU A 26 -0.47 7.73 -3.08
N PHE A 27 0.18 7.41 -1.96
CA PHE A 27 -0.41 6.60 -0.90
C PHE A 27 -1.70 7.21 -0.38
N LYS A 28 -1.65 8.51 -0.04
CA LYS A 28 -2.83 9.25 0.43
C LYS A 28 -3.94 9.28 -0.63
N HIS A 29 -3.58 9.41 -1.92
CA HIS A 29 -4.54 9.36 -3.02
C HIS A 29 -5.32 8.04 -3.04
N CYS A 30 -4.60 6.91 -3.03
CA CYS A 30 -5.23 5.60 -3.08
C CYS A 30 -6.03 5.28 -1.82
N GLU A 31 -5.59 5.74 -0.64
CA GLU A 31 -6.33 5.61 0.62
C GLU A 31 -7.67 6.37 0.55
N LEU A 32 -7.66 7.61 0.05
CA LEU A 32 -8.87 8.40 -0.11
C LEU A 32 -9.82 7.79 -1.13
N MET A 33 -9.31 7.26 -2.25
CA MET A 33 -10.13 6.50 -3.20
C MET A 33 -10.81 5.29 -2.53
N GLN A 34 -10.10 4.59 -1.65
CA GLN A 34 -10.66 3.44 -0.93
C GLN A 34 -11.77 3.86 0.05
N ILE A 35 -11.56 4.94 0.81
CA ILE A 35 -12.58 5.49 1.74
C ILE A 35 -13.82 5.97 0.98
N LEU A 36 -13.63 6.51 -0.23
CA LEU A 36 -14.69 7.00 -1.10
C LEU A 36 -15.30 5.89 -1.98
N GLU A 37 -14.94 4.62 -1.75
CA GLU A 37 -15.50 3.45 -2.43
C GLU A 37 -15.40 3.53 -3.96
N TYR A 38 -14.27 4.02 -4.47
CA TYR A 38 -14.01 4.01 -5.91
C TYR A 38 -14.09 2.60 -6.51
N PRO A 39 -14.39 2.46 -7.82
CA PRO A 39 -14.46 1.17 -8.48
C PRO A 39 -13.21 0.31 -8.26
N LYS A 40 -13.42 -1.00 -8.09
CA LYS A 40 -12.34 -1.97 -7.82
C LYS A 40 -11.17 -1.85 -8.81
N ASN A 41 -11.45 -1.71 -10.10
CA ASN A 41 -10.41 -1.58 -11.13
C ASN A 41 -9.57 -0.30 -10.94
N ASP A 42 -10.17 0.80 -10.51
CA ASP A 42 -9.47 2.06 -10.27
C ASP A 42 -8.58 1.95 -9.02
N LEU A 43 -9.08 1.32 -7.97
CA LEU A 43 -8.30 1.01 -6.77
C LEU A 43 -7.12 0.10 -7.10
N GLN A 44 -7.33 -0.97 -7.86
CA GLN A 44 -6.27 -1.88 -8.28
C GLN A 44 -5.18 -1.17 -9.08
N ASN A 45 -5.58 -0.30 -10.01
CA ASN A 45 -4.64 0.53 -10.76
C ASN A 45 -3.86 1.49 -9.87
N CYS A 46 -4.51 2.09 -8.87
CA CYS A 46 -3.83 2.96 -7.90
C CYS A 46 -2.79 2.18 -7.08
N GLN A 47 -3.15 0.99 -6.60
CA GLN A 47 -2.26 0.11 -5.83
C GLN A 47 -1.08 -0.40 -6.67
N ARG A 48 -1.27 -0.64 -7.97
CA ARG A 48 -0.17 -0.95 -8.88
C ARG A 48 0.86 0.18 -8.96
N ARG A 49 0.41 1.43 -9.05
CA ARG A 49 1.31 2.61 -9.06
C ARG A 49 2.08 2.74 -7.74
N ILE A 50 1.44 2.42 -6.61
CA ILE A 50 2.12 2.35 -5.31
C ILE A 50 3.23 1.29 -5.36
N ALA A 51 2.91 0.07 -5.79
CA ALA A 51 3.89 -1.02 -5.87
C ALA A 51 5.08 -0.66 -6.77
N GLU A 52 4.83 -0.03 -7.91
CA GLU A 52 5.88 0.47 -8.81
C GLU A 52 6.78 1.50 -8.11
N SER A 53 6.19 2.47 -7.41
CA SER A 53 6.94 3.49 -6.68
C SER A 53 7.79 2.90 -5.53
N ILE A 54 7.27 1.92 -4.78
CA ILE A 54 8.03 1.24 -3.72
C ILE A 54 9.17 0.41 -4.30
N LYS A 55 8.94 -0.25 -5.45
CA LYS A 55 9.98 -1.03 -6.11
C LYS A 55 11.18 -0.17 -6.51
N GLU A 56 10.94 1.07 -6.95
CA GLU A 56 12.02 2.02 -7.24
C GLU A 56 12.81 2.42 -5.99
N GLU A 57 12.14 2.50 -4.83
CA GLU A 57 12.74 2.81 -3.55
C GLU A 57 13.57 1.63 -3.00
N LEU A 58 13.05 0.41 -3.10
CA LEU A 58 13.77 -0.82 -2.70
C LEU A 58 15.12 -0.99 -3.41
N ASN A 59 15.27 -0.46 -4.63
CA ASN A 59 16.54 -0.48 -5.36
C ASN A 59 17.60 0.46 -4.76
N LYS A 60 17.21 1.34 -3.83
CA LYS A 60 18.08 2.36 -3.21
C LYS A 60 18.41 2.07 -1.75
N ILE A 61 17.65 1.18 -1.10
CA ILE A 61 17.81 0.83 0.32
C ILE A 61 18.66 -0.44 0.45
N SER A 62 19.56 -0.49 1.43
CA SER A 62 20.31 -1.71 1.75
C SER A 62 19.39 -2.78 2.33
N LYS A 63 19.60 -4.05 1.95
CA LYS A 63 18.82 -5.17 2.50
C LYS A 63 18.99 -5.39 4.01
N ASP A 64 20.08 -4.89 4.57
CA ASP A 64 20.36 -4.98 6.00
C ASP A 64 19.68 -3.86 6.81
N ASP A 65 19.09 -2.87 6.12
CA ASP A 65 18.34 -1.79 6.76
C ASP A 65 16.92 -2.28 7.13
N GLN A 66 16.48 -1.98 8.35
CA GLN A 66 15.12 -2.26 8.80
C GLN A 66 14.07 -1.62 7.88
N ALA A 67 14.36 -0.46 7.27
CA ALA A 67 13.48 0.18 6.29
C ALA A 67 13.25 -0.70 5.05
N TYR A 68 14.20 -1.55 4.67
CA TYR A 68 14.03 -2.48 3.56
C TYR A 68 12.92 -3.48 3.82
N ALA A 69 12.85 -4.05 5.03
CA ALA A 69 11.84 -5.03 5.38
C ALA A 69 10.42 -4.43 5.34
N TYR A 70 10.27 -3.18 5.80
CA TYR A 70 9.01 -2.45 5.70
C TYR A 70 8.63 -2.14 4.24
N ALA A 71 9.58 -1.64 3.44
CA ALA A 71 9.32 -1.36 2.03
C ALA A 71 9.01 -2.66 1.25
N GLU A 72 9.67 -3.77 1.55
CA GLU A 72 9.40 -5.06 0.91
C GLU A 72 8.00 -5.55 1.28
N TRP A 73 7.61 -5.43 2.55
CA TRP A 73 6.25 -5.71 2.99
C TRP A 73 5.20 -4.87 2.25
N ASP A 74 5.39 -3.55 2.21
CA ASP A 74 4.46 -2.63 1.54
C ASP A 74 4.34 -2.92 0.04
N TYR A 75 5.45 -3.31 -0.60
CA TYR A 75 5.44 -3.76 -1.99
C TYR A 75 4.59 -5.02 -2.17
N LEU A 76 4.78 -6.04 -1.32
CA LEU A 76 4.01 -7.28 -1.39
C LEU A 76 2.51 -7.02 -1.20
N LEU A 77 2.17 -6.16 -0.24
CA LEU A 77 0.81 -5.77 0.08
C LEU A 77 0.15 -4.99 -1.08
N ALA A 78 0.86 -4.03 -1.66
CA ALA A 78 0.37 -3.24 -2.79
C ALA A 78 0.15 -4.11 -4.04
N MET A 79 1.03 -5.08 -4.30
CA MET A 79 0.85 -6.06 -5.38
C MET A 79 -0.39 -6.94 -5.17
N TYR A 80 -0.62 -7.41 -3.93
CA TYR A 80 -1.84 -8.14 -3.64
C TYR A 80 -3.09 -7.28 -3.85
N LYS A 81 -3.09 -6.05 -3.33
CA LYS A 81 -4.21 -5.10 -3.49
C LYS A 81 -4.44 -4.66 -4.94
N SER A 82 -3.45 -4.77 -5.82
CA SER A 82 -3.60 -4.53 -7.25
C SER A 82 -4.15 -5.72 -8.04
N GLY A 83 -4.48 -6.84 -7.37
CA GLY A 83 -5.13 -8.00 -7.96
C GLY A 83 -4.21 -9.19 -8.23
N HIS A 84 -2.93 -9.10 -7.88
CA HIS A 84 -1.99 -10.22 -7.99
C HIS A 84 -2.14 -11.19 -6.82
N ASN A 85 -3.16 -12.04 -6.87
CA ASN A 85 -3.52 -12.97 -5.79
C ASN A 85 -2.38 -13.90 -5.37
N GLU A 86 -1.42 -14.19 -6.23
CA GLU A 86 -0.22 -14.97 -5.91
C GLU A 86 0.64 -14.33 -4.81
N TYR A 87 0.51 -13.02 -4.59
CA TYR A 87 1.22 -12.32 -3.51
C TYR A 87 0.67 -12.64 -2.13
N LYS A 88 -0.54 -13.22 -2.01
CA LYS A 88 -1.05 -13.72 -0.73
C LYS A 88 -0.08 -14.71 -0.07
N GLY A 89 0.36 -15.72 -0.83
CA GLY A 89 1.31 -16.71 -0.33
C GLY A 89 2.72 -16.14 -0.12
N LYS A 90 3.10 -15.05 -0.80
CA LYS A 90 4.36 -14.36 -0.56
C LYS A 90 4.34 -13.61 0.77
N MET A 91 3.25 -12.90 1.06
CA MET A 91 3.05 -12.21 2.34
C MET A 91 3.06 -13.18 3.52
N GLU A 92 2.35 -14.30 3.42
CA GLU A 92 2.35 -15.34 4.48
C GLU A 92 3.75 -15.88 4.78
N LYS A 93 4.53 -16.16 3.73
CA LYS A 93 5.93 -16.58 3.87
C LYS A 93 6.79 -15.49 4.50
N PHE A 94 6.61 -14.25 4.07
CA PHE A 94 7.35 -13.10 4.59
C PHE A 94 7.12 -12.94 6.10
N ILE A 95 5.86 -12.89 6.55
CA ILE A 95 5.49 -12.83 7.97
C ILE A 95 6.11 -13.99 8.75
N LYS A 96 6.05 -15.22 8.22
CA LYS A 96 6.64 -16.39 8.89
C LYS A 96 8.15 -16.28 9.04
N SER A 97 8.84 -15.65 8.08
CA SER A 97 10.29 -15.44 8.12
C SER A 97 10.73 -14.22 8.94
N THR A 98 9.83 -13.28 9.24
CA THR A 98 10.13 -12.11 10.07
C THR A 98 10.40 -12.54 11.51
N THR A 99 11.60 -12.23 12.02
CA THR A 99 12.03 -12.58 13.38
C THR A 99 11.75 -11.49 14.41
N ASP A 100 11.71 -10.22 13.98
CA ASP A 100 11.31 -9.13 14.86
C ASP A 100 9.80 -9.21 15.13
N GLU A 101 9.43 -9.46 16.38
CA GLU A 101 8.04 -9.69 16.76
C GLU A 101 7.16 -8.45 16.58
N THR A 102 7.74 -7.24 16.67
CA THR A 102 7.00 -5.99 16.45
C THR A 102 6.64 -5.83 14.98
N MET A 103 7.61 -6.00 14.07
CA MET A 103 7.38 -6.01 12.62
C MET A 103 6.40 -7.11 12.24
N LYS A 104 6.60 -8.32 12.75
CA LYS A 104 5.74 -9.46 12.46
C LYS A 104 4.30 -9.20 12.84
N PHE A 105 4.05 -8.62 14.01
CA PHE A 105 2.71 -8.22 14.44
C PHE A 105 2.09 -7.18 13.50
N GLN A 106 2.86 -6.16 13.09
CA GLN A 106 2.41 -5.14 12.15
C GLN A 106 2.07 -5.71 10.77
N PHE A 107 2.90 -6.61 10.25
CA PHE A 107 2.68 -7.28 8.97
C PHE A 107 1.46 -8.20 9.04
N GLN A 108 1.32 -9.00 10.10
CA GLN A 108 0.14 -9.85 10.31
C GLN A 108 -1.15 -9.01 10.36
N SER A 109 -1.14 -7.91 11.10
CA SER A 109 -2.32 -7.03 11.25
C SER A 109 -2.74 -6.42 9.90
N SER A 110 -1.77 -5.94 9.11
CA SER A 110 -2.06 -5.35 7.79
C SER A 110 -2.43 -6.39 6.73
N TYR A 111 -1.94 -7.61 6.84
CA TYR A 111 -2.38 -8.76 6.03
C TYR A 111 -3.85 -9.07 6.29
N GLU A 112 -4.24 -9.28 7.55
CA GLU A 112 -5.60 -9.64 7.93
C GLU A 112 -6.62 -8.62 7.40
N MET A 113 -6.35 -7.32 7.63
CA MET A 113 -7.17 -6.24 7.08
C MET A 113 -7.29 -6.28 5.55
N ALA A 114 -6.22 -6.65 4.85
CA ALA A 114 -6.23 -6.71 3.39
C ALA A 114 -6.98 -7.93 2.85
N ILE A 115 -6.96 -9.06 3.56
CA ILE A 115 -7.74 -10.24 3.19
C ILE A 115 -9.23 -10.00 3.45
N GLU A 116 -9.60 -9.41 4.58
CA GLU A 116 -11.00 -9.11 4.92
C GLU A 116 -11.67 -8.20 3.90
N ARG A 117 -10.96 -7.17 3.42
CA ARG A 117 -11.50 -6.20 2.46
C ARG A 117 -11.52 -6.67 1.00
N ASN A 118 -10.84 -7.77 0.67
CA ASN A 118 -10.77 -8.31 -0.70
C ASN A 118 -11.67 -9.54 -0.92
N ASN A 119 -12.28 -10.07 0.14
CA ASN A 119 -13.33 -11.10 0.09
C ASN A 119 -14.71 -10.45 -0.07
#